data_AF-A0A4U6XEZ0-F1
#
_entry.id   AF-A0A4U6XEZ0-F1
#
_cell.length_a   1.000
_cell.length_b   1.000
_cell.length_c   1.000
_cell.angle_alpha   90.00
_cell.angle_beta   90.00
_cell.angle_gamma   90.00
#
_symmetry.space_group_name_H-M   'P 1'
#
loop_
_entity.id
_entity.type
_entity.pdbx_description
1 polymer ?
#
loop_
_entity_poly.entity_id
_entity_poly.type
_entity_poly.pdbx_seq_one_letter_code
_entity_poly.pdbx_strand_id
1 'polypeptide(L)' 'MDLIDCGLDYIPLDLSTVKIFVFVDGSFANNADLSSQIGLVILIANEEVDEYNGTFTIKGNMLHFSSTKSKRVT' A
#
# COMPACT_ATOMS: atom_id res chain seq x y z
N MET A 1 -6.33 -13.18 -22.72
CA MET A 1 -7.04 -12.28 -21.78
C MET A 1 -5.96 -11.35 -21.32
N ASP A 2 -5.83 -10.26 -22.07
CA ASP A 2 -4.55 -9.56 -22.17
C ASP A 2 -4.38 -8.65 -20.95
N LEU A 3 -3.20 -8.75 -20.35
CA LEU A 3 -2.80 -8.11 -19.10
C LEU A 3 -2.54 -6.60 -19.29
N ILE A 4 -3.35 -5.92 -20.13
CA ILE A 4 -3.04 -4.58 -20.64
C ILE A 4 -3.67 -3.45 -19.82
N ASP A 5 -4.61 -3.76 -18.92
CA ASP A 5 -5.34 -2.76 -18.10
C ASP A 5 -4.80 -2.60 -16.66
N CYS A 6 -3.65 -3.18 -16.31
CA CYS A 6 -3.07 -3.05 -14.97
C CYS A 6 -2.08 -1.88 -14.83
N GLY A 7 -2.42 -0.73 -15.42
CA GLY A 7 -1.65 0.52 -15.27
C GLY A 7 -1.90 1.22 -13.93
N LEU A 8 -0.97 2.07 -13.51
CA LEU A 8 -1.24 3.03 -12.44
C LEU A 8 -1.97 4.23 -13.04
N ASP A 9 -3.25 4.37 -12.69
CA ASP A 9 -4.04 5.53 -13.07
C ASP A 9 -3.89 6.66 -12.05
N TYR A 10 -3.72 7.88 -12.56
CA TYR A 10 -3.74 9.07 -11.73
C TYR A 10 -5.18 9.45 -11.38
N ILE A 11 -5.43 9.63 -10.08
CA ILE A 11 -6.71 10.07 -9.52
C ILE A 11 -6.53 11.50 -8.98
N PRO A 12 -7.32 12.49 -9.44
CA PRO A 12 -7.35 13.82 -8.82
C PRO A 12 -7.78 13.74 -7.36
N LEU A 13 -7.05 14.44 -6.49
CA LEU A 13 -7.30 14.45 -5.04
C LEU A 13 -7.71 15.83 -4.55
N ASP A 14 -8.61 15.84 -3.57
CA ASP A 14 -8.96 17.07 -2.85
C ASP A 14 -7.88 17.36 -1.80
N LEU A 15 -7.08 18.38 -2.07
CA LEU A 15 -5.96 18.78 -1.22
C LEU A 15 -6.38 19.24 0.18
N SER A 16 -7.65 19.62 0.39
CA SER A 16 -8.12 20.06 1.71
C SER A 16 -8.31 18.90 2.68
N THR A 17 -8.57 17.70 2.17
CA THR A 17 -8.86 16.49 2.97
C THR A 17 -7.87 15.35 2.72
N VAL A 18 -6.87 15.57 1.86
CA VAL A 18 -5.91 14.54 1.48
C VAL A 18 -5.00 14.15 2.65
N LYS A 19 -4.69 12.86 2.75
CA LYS A 19 -3.79 12.30 3.77
C LYS A 19 -2.76 11.38 3.13
N ILE A 20 -1.65 11.19 3.82
CA ILE A 20 -0.65 10.18 3.48
C ILE A 20 -0.94 8.92 4.29
N PHE A 21 -1.08 7.79 3.60
CA PHE A 21 -1.24 6.48 4.20
C PHE A 21 0.04 5.68 4.01
N VAL A 22 0.54 5.12 5.10
CA VAL A 22 1.74 4.27 5.10
C VAL A 22 1.35 2.90 5.62
N PHE A 23 1.37 1.91 4.75
CA PHE A 23 1.16 0.52 5.10
C PHE A 23 2.50 -0.19 5.19
N VAL A 24 2.73 -0.86 6.32
CA VAL A 24 3.91 -1.67 6.57
C VAL A 24 3.44 -3.09 6.85
N ASP A 25 3.99 -4.06 6.13
CA ASP A 25 3.70 -5.47 6.36
C ASP A 25 4.98 -6.25 6.62
N GLY A 26 4.96 -7.06 7.68
CA GLY A 26 6.00 -8.00 8.02
C GLY A 26 5.69 -9.34 7.36
N SER A 27 6.10 -9.50 6.11
CA SER A 27 5.88 -10.74 5.38
C SER A 27 7.04 -11.70 5.64
N PHE A 28 6.76 -12.85 6.25
CA PHE A 28 7.55 -14.05 5.98
C PHE A 28 7.14 -14.55 4.60
N ALA A 29 7.51 -13.79 3.56
CA ALA A 29 7.48 -14.31 2.21
C ALA A 29 8.24 -15.63 2.28
N ASN A 30 7.62 -16.72 1.81
CA ASN A 30 8.08 -18.10 1.88
C ASN A 30 9.36 -18.28 1.06
N ASN A 31 10.40 -17.55 1.45
CA ASN A 31 11.71 -17.59 0.90
C ASN A 31 12.32 -18.89 1.40
N ALA A 32 12.87 -19.69 0.50
CA ALA A 32 13.50 -20.96 0.83
C ALA A 32 14.63 -20.82 1.87
N ASP A 33 15.19 -19.62 2.03
CA ASP A 33 16.22 -19.28 3.02
C ASP A 33 15.67 -18.69 4.34
N LEU A 34 14.35 -18.73 4.56
CA LEU A 34 13.66 -18.20 5.74
C LEU A 34 13.91 -16.71 6.01
N SER A 35 14.33 -15.94 5.00
CA SER A 35 14.53 -14.50 5.17
C SER A 35 13.20 -13.78 5.41
N SER A 36 13.14 -12.94 6.43
CA SER A 36 12.03 -12.01 6.61
C SER A 36 12.04 -10.93 5.52
N GLN A 37 10.86 -10.46 5.14
CA GLN A 37 10.68 -9.35 4.22
C GLN A 37 9.80 -8.29 4.89
N ILE A 38 10.14 -7.03 4.65
CA ILE A 38 9.33 -5.90 5.09
C ILE A 38 8.80 -5.21 3.83
N GLY A 39 7.48 -5.23 3.67
CA GLY A 39 6.76 -4.49 2.65
C GLY A 39 6.41 -3.10 3.15
N LEU A 40 6.56 -2.10 2.28
CA LEU A 40 6.18 -0.72 2.52
C LEU A 40 5.39 -0.22 1.31
N VAL A 41 4.21 0.34 1.56
CA VAL A 41 3.42 1.04 0.54
C VAL A 41 3.03 2.41 1.08
N ILE A 42 3.35 3.45 0.32
CA ILE A 42 3.00 4.84 0.62
C ILE A 42 2.01 5.32 -0.44
N LEU A 43 0.86 5.78 0.01
CA LEU A 43 -0.18 6.39 -0.82
C LEU A 43 -0.49 7.80 -0.35
N ILE A 44 -0.93 8.63 -1.28
CA ILE A 44 -1.63 9.88 -0.99
C ILE A 44 -3.08 9.70 -1.42
N ALA A 45 -4.01 9.85 -0.48
CA ALA A 45 -5.41 9.50 -0.71
C ALA A 45 -6.37 10.39 0.08
N ASN A 46 -7.59 10.55 -0.44
CA ASN A 46 -8.72 11.01 0.35
C ASN A 46 -9.39 9.78 0.99
N GLU A 47 -9.89 9.95 2.22
CA GLU A 47 -10.65 8.92 2.92
C GLU A 47 -12.15 9.22 2.86
N GLU A 48 -12.95 8.18 2.81
CA GLU A 48 -14.40 8.22 2.98
C GLU A 48 -14.75 7.29 4.14
N VAL A 49 -15.35 7.84 5.20
CA VAL A 49 -15.68 7.11 6.43
C VAL A 49 -17.13 6.67 6.36
N ASP A 50 -17.36 5.37 6.56
CA ASP A 50 -18.69 4.80 6.78
C ASP A 50 -18.88 4.63 8.29
N GLU A 51 -19.50 5.64 8.92
CA GLU A 51 -19.75 5.66 10.36
C GLU A 51 -20.67 4.53 10.83
N TYR A 52 -21.54 4.00 9.96
CA TYR A 52 -22.49 2.95 10.33
C TYR A 52 -21.79 1.59 10.47
N ASN A 53 -20.84 1.30 9.58
CA ASN A 53 -20.08 0.05 9.60
C ASN A 53 -18.72 0.16 10.32
N GLY A 54 -18.32 1.38 10.72
CA GLY A 54 -17.02 1.64 11.35
C GLY A 54 -15.84 1.35 10.42
N THR A 55 -16.07 1.44 9.11
CA THR A 55 -15.06 1.19 8.07
C THR A 55 -14.72 2.50 7.37
N PHE A 56 -13.61 2.49 6.64
CA PHE A 56 -13.27 3.60 5.76
C PHE A 56 -12.70 3.04 4.46
N THR A 57 -12.89 3.81 3.38
CA THR A 57 -12.31 3.52 2.07
C THR A 57 -11.32 4.63 1.74
N ILE A 58 -10.16 4.25 1.21
CA ILE A 58 -9.19 5.21 0.68
C ILE A 58 -9.17 5.14 -0.85
N LYS A 59 -9.18 6.30 -1.50
CA LYS A 59 -8.97 6.43 -2.94
C LYS A 59 -7.85 7.43 -3.19
N GLY A 60 -6.81 6.98 -3.88
CA GLY A 60 -5.54 7.70 -3.90
C GLY A 60 -4.57 7.22 -4.95
N ASN A 61 -3.45 7.94 -5.02
CA ASN A 61 -2.33 7.62 -5.88
C ASN A 61 -1.23 6.92 -5.07
N MET A 62 -0.64 5.87 -5.65
CA MET A 62 0.55 5.24 -5.09
C MET A 62 1.75 6.15 -5.33
N LEU A 63 2.41 6.57 -4.25
CA LEU A 63 3.61 7.41 -4.33
C LEU A 63 4.89 6.57 -4.37
N HIS A 64 4.92 5.52 -3.56
CA HIS A 64 6.09 4.68 -3.43
C HIS A 64 5.71 3.29 -2.94
N PHE A 65 6.42 2.29 -3.44
CA PHE A 65 6.39 0.95 -2.89
C PHE A 65 7.81 0.43 -2.78
N SER A 66 8.06 -0.30 -1.69
CA SER A 66 9.30 -1.04 -1.52
C SER A 66 9.00 -2.36 -0.85
N SER A 67 9.81 -3.36 -1.16
CA SER A 67 9.76 -4.65 -0.50
C SER A 67 11.19 -5.10 -0.25
N THR A 68 11.66 -4.88 0.97
CA THR A 68 13.06 -5.09 1.33
C THR A 68 13.20 -6.42 2.03
N LYS A 69 13.95 -7.33 1.42
CA LYS A 69 14.35 -8.59 2.06
C LYS A 69 15.39 -8.29 3.13
N SER A 70 15.07 -8.64 4.38
CA SER A 70 16.01 -8.56 5.49
C SER A 70 16.86 -9.82 5.51
N LYS A 71 18.19 -9.66 5.46
CA LYS A 71 19.11 -10.77 5.74
C LYS A 71 19.05 -11.04 7.24
N ARG A 72 18.40 -12.14 7.60
CA ARG A 72 18.35 -12.79 8.93
C ARG A 72 19.18 -12.08 10.01
N VAL A 73 18.50 -11.47 10.99
CA VAL A 73 19.11 -11.23 12.30
C VAL A 73 19.08 -12.58 13.02
N THR A 74 20.26 -13.05 13.44
CA THR A 74 20.53 -14.33 14.09
C THR A 74 19.63 -14.65 15.26
#